data_AF-A0A3D9XML4-F1
#
_entry.id   AF-A0A3D9XML4-F1
#
_cell.length_a   1.000
_cell.length_b   1.000
_cell.length_c   1.000
_cell.angle_alpha   90.00
_cell.angle_beta   90.00
_cell.angle_gamma   90.00
#
_symmetry.space_group_name_H-M   'P 1'
#
loop_
_entity.id
_entity.type
_entity.pdbx_description
1 polymer ?
#
loop_
_entity_poly.entity_id
_entity_poly.type
_entity_poly.pdbx_seq_one_letter_code
_entity_poly.pdbx_strand_id
1 'polypeptide(L)'
;MRALAFLLLLGAPALAGDASGFDPAAIDQCLDAAETQGARADCAGTGMDACLDYARQKYTGDDPDFPMANCLDASHQAWEAKLTAVYQAALEAADPPEPLRRMERSWIAFREALCEGAGDLARARCIRDETARQVALLMSLADLQ
;
A
#
# COMPACT_ATOMS: atom_id res chain seq x y z
N MET A 1 6.28 -41.10 -36.92
CA MET A 1 7.39 -40.31 -36.35
C MET A 1 6.80 -39.15 -35.57
N ARG A 2 7.09 -39.16 -34.26
CA ARG A 2 6.87 -38.17 -33.18
C ARG A 2 6.06 -36.90 -33.48
N ALA A 3 4.86 -36.83 -32.91
CA ALA A 3 4.18 -35.58 -32.60
C ALA A 3 4.94 -34.87 -31.46
N LEU A 4 5.40 -33.64 -31.71
CA LEU A 4 6.03 -32.78 -30.72
C LEU A 4 4.93 -32.17 -29.85
N ALA A 5 4.79 -32.65 -28.62
CA ALA A 5 3.97 -32.01 -27.59
C ALA A 5 4.75 -30.80 -27.04
N PHE A 6 4.35 -29.59 -27.43
CA PHE A 6 4.77 -28.36 -26.78
C PHE A 6 4.11 -28.30 -25.40
N LEU A 7 4.89 -28.58 -24.34
CA LEU A 7 4.48 -28.36 -22.96
C LEU A 7 4.30 -26.85 -22.73
N LEU A 8 3.05 -26.44 -22.53
CA LEU A 8 2.65 -25.17 -21.92
C LEU A 8 3.13 -25.13 -20.47
N LEU A 9 4.31 -24.56 -20.22
CA LEU A 9 4.70 -24.04 -18.92
C LEU A 9 3.92 -22.74 -18.68
N LEU A 10 2.66 -22.88 -18.28
CA LEU A 10 1.90 -21.80 -17.67
C LEU A 10 2.59 -21.48 -16.33
N GLY A 11 3.45 -20.47 -16.33
CA GLY A 11 3.98 -19.89 -15.11
C GLY A 11 2.81 -19.35 -14.29
N ALA A 12 2.36 -20.11 -13.30
CA ALA A 12 1.52 -19.57 -12.25
C ALA A 12 2.29 -18.39 -11.64
N PRO A 13 1.66 -17.23 -11.40
CA PRO A 13 2.31 -16.18 -10.65
C PRO A 13 2.66 -16.77 -9.30
N ALA A 14 3.95 -16.92 -9.02
CA ALA A 14 4.39 -17.22 -7.68
C ALA A 14 3.96 -16.01 -6.85
N LEU A 15 2.92 -16.19 -6.03
CA LEU A 15 2.70 -15.37 -4.85
C LEU A 15 3.89 -15.65 -3.92
N ALA A 16 5.06 -15.10 -4.27
CA ALA A 16 6.14 -14.97 -3.33
C ALA A 16 5.60 -14.02 -2.26
N GLY A 17 5.30 -14.56 -1.09
CA GLY A 17 5.04 -13.73 0.09
C GLY A 17 6.19 -12.73 0.24
N ASP A 18 5.87 -11.51 0.63
CA ASP A 18 6.90 -10.49 0.79
C ASP A 18 7.98 -10.99 1.76
N ALA A 19 9.23 -11.00 1.28
CA ALA A 19 10.38 -11.46 2.04
C ALA A 19 10.65 -10.59 3.28
N SER A 20 10.00 -9.43 3.40
CA SER A 20 10.02 -8.57 4.57
C SER A 20 9.24 -9.12 5.78
N GLY A 21 8.33 -10.09 5.58
CA GLY A 21 7.40 -10.53 6.63
C GLY A 21 6.21 -9.60 6.84
N PHE A 22 6.02 -8.59 5.99
CA PHE A 22 4.84 -7.74 5.98
C PHE A 22 3.60 -8.52 5.52
N ASP A 23 2.48 -8.33 6.22
CA ASP A 23 1.20 -8.94 5.87
C ASP A 23 0.27 -7.89 5.21
N PRO A 24 0.20 -7.85 3.86
CA PRO A 24 -0.68 -6.90 3.17
C PRO A 24 -2.17 -7.24 3.36
N ALA A 25 -2.54 -8.49 3.66
CA ALA A 25 -3.95 -8.85 3.86
C ALA A 25 -4.53 -8.20 5.12
N ALA A 26 -3.68 -7.88 6.09
CA ALA A 26 -4.09 -7.17 7.29
C ALA A 26 -4.62 -5.76 6.97
N ILE A 27 -4.12 -5.09 5.92
CA ILE A 27 -4.66 -3.79 5.47
C ILE A 27 -6.14 -3.94 5.08
N ASP A 28 -6.47 -4.92 4.24
CA ASP A 28 -7.85 -5.15 3.79
C ASP A 28 -8.78 -5.49 4.96
N GLN A 29 -8.34 -6.37 5.86
CA GLN A 29 -9.09 -6.72 7.07
C GLN A 29 -9.39 -5.50 7.95
N CYS A 30 -8.42 -4.60 8.10
CA CYS A 30 -8.62 -3.37 8.86
C CYS A 30 -9.62 -2.42 8.17
N LEU A 31 -9.47 -2.24 6.85
CA LEU A 31 -10.35 -1.36 6.08
C LEU A 31 -11.81 -1.86 6.06
N ASP A 32 -12.01 -3.18 5.97
CA ASP A 32 -13.33 -3.81 5.98
C ASP A 32 -14.01 -3.72 7.35
N ALA A 33 -13.23 -3.75 8.44
CA ALA A 33 -13.74 -3.61 9.81
C ALA A 33 -14.03 -2.14 10.20
N ALA A 34 -13.49 -1.17 9.46
CA ALA A 34 -13.59 0.24 9.79
C ALA A 34 -14.88 0.88 9.25
N GLU A 35 -15.70 1.39 10.17
CA GLU A 35 -17.03 1.97 9.85
C GLU A 35 -16.98 3.43 9.38
N THR A 36 -15.85 4.13 9.57
CA THR A 36 -15.72 5.54 9.24
C THR A 36 -14.47 5.80 8.42
N GLN A 37 -14.46 6.91 7.67
CA GLN A 37 -13.26 7.38 6.97
C GLN A 37 -12.05 7.51 7.91
N GLY A 38 -12.27 8.07 9.11
CA GLY A 38 -11.21 8.22 10.12
C GLY A 38 -10.66 6.86 10.57
N ALA A 39 -11.54 5.91 10.88
CA ALA A 39 -11.13 4.56 11.26
C ALA A 39 -10.38 3.83 10.12
N ARG A 40 -10.76 4.07 8.86
CA ARG A 40 -10.02 3.54 7.70
C ARG A 40 -8.63 4.17 7.57
N ALA A 41 -8.50 5.47 7.85
CA ALA A 41 -7.20 6.14 7.86
C ALA A 41 -6.29 5.62 8.98
N ASP A 42 -6.85 5.26 10.14
CA ASP A 42 -6.11 4.69 11.26
C ASP A 42 -5.49 3.31 10.94
N CYS A 43 -5.94 2.65 9.86
CA CYS A 43 -5.34 1.41 9.38
C CYS A 43 -3.89 1.54 8.89
N ALA A 44 -3.37 2.76 8.70
CA ALA A 44 -2.06 3.04 8.10
C ALA A 44 -0.90 2.16 8.63
N GLY A 45 -0.89 1.88 9.94
CA GLY A 45 0.15 1.09 10.60
C GLY A 45 0.00 -0.43 10.47
N THR A 46 -1.09 -0.92 9.88
CA THR A 46 -1.40 -2.35 9.84
C THR A 46 -0.35 -3.14 9.05
N GLY A 47 -0.01 -4.34 9.54
CA GLY A 47 1.05 -5.19 8.98
C GLY A 47 2.48 -4.85 9.43
N MET A 48 2.71 -3.66 10.00
CA MET A 48 4.04 -3.24 10.46
C MET A 48 4.59 -4.11 11.59
N ASP A 49 3.77 -4.46 12.58
CA ASP A 49 4.21 -5.24 13.74
C ASP A 49 4.71 -6.62 13.34
N ALA A 50 4.00 -7.30 12.43
CA ALA A 50 4.41 -8.59 11.87
C ALA A 50 5.76 -8.49 11.15
N CYS A 51 5.95 -7.45 10.33
CA CYS A 51 7.22 -7.20 9.65
C CYS A 51 8.36 -6.96 10.65
N LEU A 52 8.13 -6.14 11.68
CA LEU A 52 9.15 -5.83 12.68
C LEU A 52 9.50 -7.05 13.53
N ASP A 53 8.53 -7.89 13.89
CA ASP A 53 8.76 -9.14 14.60
C ASP A 53 9.55 -10.15 13.77
N TYR A 54 9.26 -10.22 12.47
CA TYR A 54 10.05 -11.02 11.53
C TYR A 54 11.48 -10.48 11.42
N ALA A 55 11.63 -9.17 11.23
CA ALA A 55 12.93 -8.53 11.08
C ALA A 55 13.80 -8.72 12.34
N ARG A 56 13.25 -8.59 13.56
CA ARG A 56 13.96 -8.86 14.83
C ARG A 56 14.55 -10.27 14.90
N GLN A 57 13.91 -11.25 14.28
CA GLN A 57 14.36 -12.64 14.28
C GLN A 57 15.40 -12.94 13.17
N LYS A 58 15.39 -12.16 12.09
CA LYS A 58 16.13 -12.47 10.86
C LYS A 58 17.31 -11.53 10.60
N TYR A 59 17.19 -10.27 11.01
CA TYR A 59 18.20 -9.26 10.75
C TYR A 59 19.39 -9.43 11.69
N THR A 60 20.58 -9.57 11.11
CA THR A 60 21.86 -9.72 11.82
C THR A 60 22.87 -8.63 11.46
N GLY A 61 22.42 -7.55 10.81
CA GLY A 61 23.26 -6.42 10.45
C GLY A 61 23.48 -5.44 11.61
N ASP A 62 24.26 -4.40 11.36
CA ASP A 62 24.70 -3.40 12.34
C ASP A 62 23.97 -2.07 12.26
N ASP A 63 23.22 -1.81 11.19
CA ASP A 63 22.34 -0.64 11.07
C ASP A 63 21.02 -0.85 11.85
N PRO A 64 20.77 -0.11 12.95
CA PRO A 64 19.56 -0.26 13.75
C PRO A 64 18.29 0.28 13.06
N ASP A 65 18.43 1.15 12.05
CA ASP A 65 17.29 1.74 11.34
C ASP A 65 16.82 0.85 10.17
N PHE A 66 17.70 -0.02 9.66
CA PHE A 66 17.42 -0.90 8.53
C PHE A 66 16.12 -1.73 8.69
N PRO A 67 15.83 -2.40 9.83
CA PRO A 67 14.57 -3.12 9.99
C PRO A 67 13.34 -2.24 9.81
N MET A 68 13.38 -1.02 10.35
CA MET A 68 12.26 -0.08 10.24
C MET A 68 12.13 0.45 8.82
N ALA A 69 13.25 0.83 8.19
CA ALA A 69 13.27 1.31 6.81
C ALA A 69 12.69 0.25 5.85
N ASN A 70 13.13 -1.01 5.98
CA ASN A 70 12.66 -2.11 5.14
C ASN A 70 11.16 -2.39 5.34
N CYS A 71 10.67 -2.37 6.57
CA CYS A 71 9.24 -2.54 6.84
C CYS A 71 8.39 -1.36 6.33
N LEU A 72 8.88 -0.13 6.42
CA LEU A 72 8.19 1.04 5.88
C LEU A 72 8.16 1.00 4.34
N ASP A 73 9.21 0.50 3.69
CA ASP A 73 9.21 0.32 2.23
C ASP A 73 8.19 -0.73 1.79
N ALA A 74 8.18 -1.90 2.44
CA ALA A 74 7.16 -2.93 2.20
C ALA A 74 5.73 -2.40 2.42
N SER A 75 5.51 -1.67 3.52
CA SER A 75 4.23 -1.03 3.81
C SER A 75 3.83 0.00 2.75
N HIS A 76 4.77 0.83 2.31
CA HIS A 76 4.56 1.80 1.24
C HIS A 76 4.13 1.10 -0.06
N GLN A 77 4.81 0.05 -0.47
CA GLN A 77 4.44 -0.72 -1.67
C GLN A 77 3.03 -1.30 -1.58
N ALA A 78 2.66 -1.85 -0.41
CA ALA A 78 1.31 -2.39 -0.20
C ALA A 78 0.22 -1.30 -0.24
N TRP A 79 0.47 -0.15 0.39
CA TRP A 79 -0.45 0.98 0.38
C TRP A 79 -0.59 1.64 -1.00
N GLU A 80 0.49 1.74 -1.79
CA GLU A 80 0.43 2.23 -3.17
C GLU A 80 -0.35 1.30 -4.09
N ALA A 81 -0.19 -0.02 -3.91
CA ALA A 81 -0.98 -1.01 -4.63
C ALA A 81 -2.48 -0.86 -4.30
N LYS A 82 -2.81 -0.69 -3.01
CA LYS A 82 -4.18 -0.44 -2.55
C LYS A 82 -4.74 0.87 -3.11
N LEU A 83 -3.97 1.96 -3.04
CA LEU A 83 -4.35 3.27 -3.59
C LEU A 83 -4.65 3.19 -5.08
N THR A 84 -3.77 2.54 -5.84
CA THR A 84 -3.95 2.35 -7.27
C THR A 84 -5.26 1.61 -7.54
N ALA A 85 -5.54 0.52 -6.82
CA ALA A 85 -6.76 -0.26 -7.01
C ALA A 85 -8.04 0.56 -6.73
N VAL A 86 -8.10 1.27 -5.59
CA VAL A 86 -9.28 2.07 -5.24
C VAL A 86 -9.45 3.28 -6.17
N TYR A 87 -8.35 3.89 -6.61
CA TYR A 87 -8.38 4.99 -7.57
C TYR A 87 -8.89 4.54 -8.94
N GLN A 88 -8.47 3.37 -9.44
CA GLN A 88 -9.00 2.84 -10.70
C GLN A 88 -10.51 2.58 -10.61
N ALA A 89 -10.99 1.95 -9.52
CA ALA A 89 -12.41 1.73 -9.32
C ALA A 89 -13.20 3.07 -9.27
N ALA A 90 -12.64 4.09 -8.62
CA ALA A 90 -13.25 5.42 -8.58
C ALA A 90 -13.28 6.11 -9.96
N LEU A 91 -12.24 5.93 -10.79
CA LEU A 91 -12.23 6.44 -12.17
C LEU A 91 -13.28 5.77 -13.06
N GLU A 92 -13.51 4.47 -12.89
CA GLU A 92 -14.51 3.71 -13.64
C GLU A 92 -15.94 4.16 -13.30
N ALA A 93 -16.18 4.53 -12.04
CA ALA A 93 -17.48 5.03 -11.59
C ALA A 93 -17.72 6.53 -11.87
N ALA A 94 -16.66 7.32 -12.08
CA ALA A 94 -16.78 8.77 -12.26
C ALA A 94 -17.17 9.18 -13.69
N ASP A 95 -18.22 10.01 -13.81
CA ASP A 95 -18.62 10.64 -15.08
C ASP A 95 -18.91 12.15 -14.90
N PRO A 96 -18.07 13.07 -15.43
CA PRO A 96 -16.80 12.82 -16.12
C PRO A 96 -15.65 12.52 -15.13
N PRO A 97 -14.61 11.75 -15.51
CA PRO A 97 -13.51 11.37 -14.61
C PRO A 97 -12.45 12.46 -14.40
N GLU A 98 -12.45 13.52 -15.21
CA GLU A 98 -11.38 14.53 -15.21
C GLU A 98 -11.21 15.30 -13.88
N PRO A 99 -12.28 15.67 -13.13
CA PRO A 99 -12.14 16.26 -11.80
C PRO A 99 -11.40 15.33 -10.82
N LEU A 100 -11.69 14.04 -10.83
CA LEU A 100 -11.02 13.05 -9.97
C LEU A 100 -9.53 12.94 -10.32
N ARG A 101 -9.18 12.89 -11.62
CA ARG A 101 -7.78 12.93 -12.07
C ARG A 101 -7.04 14.18 -11.62
N ARG A 102 -7.70 15.35 -11.63
CA ARG A 102 -7.09 16.59 -11.14
C ARG A 102 -6.87 16.54 -9.62
N MET A 103 -7.87 16.10 -8.87
CA MET A 103 -7.76 15.94 -7.42
C MET A 103 -6.58 15.04 -7.04
N GLU A 104 -6.42 13.88 -7.70
CA GLU A 104 -5.36 12.93 -7.36
C GLU A 104 -3.96 13.51 -7.63
N ARG A 105 -3.79 14.20 -8.77
CA ARG A 105 -2.54 14.91 -9.09
C ARG A 105 -2.20 15.99 -8.06
N SER A 106 -3.21 16.76 -7.63
CA SER A 106 -3.02 17.78 -6.60
C SER A 106 -2.68 17.18 -5.24
N TRP A 107 -3.30 16.05 -4.89
CA TRP A 107 -2.99 15.32 -3.65
C TRP A 107 -1.55 14.79 -3.63
N ILE A 108 -1.05 14.22 -4.74
CA ILE A 108 0.35 13.74 -4.82
C ILE A 108 1.32 14.90 -4.52
N ALA A 109 1.13 16.05 -5.17
CA ALA A 109 1.97 17.23 -4.93
C ALA A 109 1.88 17.73 -3.47
N PHE A 110 0.68 17.70 -2.88
CA PHE A 110 0.49 18.02 -1.48
C PHE A 110 1.24 17.04 -0.56
N ARG A 111 1.11 15.73 -0.77
CA ARG A 111 1.81 14.70 0.01
C ARG A 111 3.32 14.88 -0.07
N GLU A 112 3.85 15.12 -1.27
CA GLU A 112 5.28 15.34 -1.47
C GLU A 112 5.78 16.56 -0.67
N ALA A 113 5.07 17.68 -0.74
CA ALA A 113 5.42 18.88 0.02
C ALA A 113 5.24 18.71 1.53
N LEU A 114 4.19 18.00 1.96
CA LEU A 114 3.91 17.75 3.37
C LEU A 114 5.00 16.87 4.02
N CYS A 115 5.44 15.83 3.31
CA CYS A 115 6.44 14.90 3.79
C CYS A 115 7.88 15.37 3.53
N GLU A 116 8.06 16.54 2.92
CA GLU A 116 9.38 17.16 2.72
C GLU A 116 9.99 17.62 4.05
N GLY A 117 11.30 17.44 4.22
CA GLY A 117 12.04 17.91 5.39
C GLY A 117 12.00 17.00 6.63
N ALA A 118 11.26 15.90 6.59
CA ALA A 118 11.35 14.84 7.59
C ALA A 118 12.59 13.97 7.34
N GLY A 119 13.28 13.53 8.40
CA GLY A 119 14.34 12.50 8.25
C GLY A 119 13.76 11.22 7.62
N ASP A 120 14.59 10.38 6.98
CA ASP A 120 14.14 9.33 6.06
C ASP A 120 13.02 8.44 6.60
N LEU A 121 13.13 7.94 7.84
CA LEU A 121 12.08 7.13 8.46
C LEU A 121 10.80 7.91 8.74
N ALA A 122 10.91 9.18 9.14
CA ALA A 122 9.76 10.03 9.38
C ALA A 122 9.06 10.40 8.05
N ARG A 123 9.83 10.64 6.99
CA ARG A 123 9.31 10.82 5.63
C ARG A 123 8.56 9.58 5.15
N ALA A 124 9.13 8.39 5.32
CA ALA A 124 8.50 7.14 4.90
C ALA A 124 7.19 6.86 5.67
N ARG A 125 7.13 7.15 6.98
CA ARG A 125 5.88 7.10 7.76
C ARG A 125 4.84 8.08 7.25
N CYS A 126 5.25 9.33 6.99
CA CYS A 126 4.36 10.35 6.45
C CYS A 126 3.75 9.90 5.11
N ILE A 127 4.56 9.41 4.17
CA ILE A 127 4.09 8.92 2.88
C ILE A 127 3.08 7.79 3.06
N ARG A 128 3.38 6.80 3.89
CA ARG A 128 2.47 5.70 4.21
C ARG A 128 1.13 6.21 4.77
N ASP A 129 1.18 7.10 5.76
CA ASP A 129 0.00 7.60 6.46
C ASP A 129 -0.89 8.46 5.55
N GLU A 130 -0.30 9.33 4.72
CA GLU A 130 -1.08 10.09 3.74
C GLU A 130 -1.68 9.20 2.65
N THR A 131 -0.98 8.14 2.24
CA THR A 131 -1.48 7.18 1.24
C THR A 131 -2.68 6.41 1.80
N ALA A 132 -2.62 5.98 3.06
CA ALA A 132 -3.75 5.35 3.74
C ALA A 132 -4.96 6.31 3.87
N ARG A 133 -4.73 7.59 4.17
CA ARG A 133 -5.79 8.61 4.20
C ARG A 133 -6.43 8.82 2.83
N GLN A 134 -5.65 8.81 1.77
CA GLN A 134 -6.20 8.95 0.42
C GLN A 134 -7.02 7.73 0.02
N VAL A 135 -6.58 6.51 0.37
CA VAL A 135 -7.39 5.29 0.23
C VAL A 135 -8.72 5.44 0.97
N ALA A 136 -8.68 5.85 2.24
CA ALA A 136 -9.88 6.05 3.05
C ALA A 136 -10.84 7.09 2.44
N LEU A 137 -10.30 8.19 1.89
CA LEU A 137 -11.07 9.22 1.20
C LEU A 137 -11.76 8.65 -0.04
N LEU A 138 -11.02 7.98 -0.92
CA LEU A 138 -11.56 7.41 -2.16
C LEU A 138 -12.61 6.33 -1.89
N MET A 139 -12.40 5.47 -0.90
CA MET A 139 -13.42 4.51 -0.47
C MET A 139 -14.69 5.19 0.04
N SER A 140 -14.54 6.26 0.82
CA SER A 140 -15.70 7.02 1.33
C SER A 140 -16.47 7.75 0.22
N LEU A 141 -15.77 8.21 -0.83
CA LEU A 141 -16.43 8.80 -2.00
C LEU A 141 -17.24 7.75 -2.77
N ALA A 142 -16.76 6.51 -2.84
CA ALA A 142 -17.49 5.41 -3.46
C ALA A 142 -18.73 5.01 -2.65
N ASP A 143 -18.66 5.02 -1.32
CA ASP A 143 -19.81 4.70 -0.44
C ASP A 143 -20.96 5.73 -0.55
N LEU A 144 -20.69 6.93 -1.09
CA LEU A 144 -21.68 8.00 -1.28
C LEU A 144 -22.41 7.95 -2.63
N GLN A 145 -21.99 7.07 -3.55
CA GLN A 145 -22.56 6.92 -4.89
C GLN A 145 -23.68 5.87 -4.90
#